data_AF-A0A0C3J3B7-F1
#
_entry.id   AF-A0A0C3J3B7-F1
#
_cell.length_a   1.000
_cell.length_b   1.000
_cell.length_c   1.000
_cell.angle_alpha   90.00
_cell.angle_beta   90.00
_cell.angle_gamma   90.00
#
_symmetry.space_group_name_H-M   'P 1'
#
loop_
_entity.id
_entity.type
_entity.pdbx_description
1 polymer ?
#
loop_
_entity_poly.entity_id
_entity_poly.type
_entity_poly.pdbx_seq_one_letter_code
_entity_poly.pdbx_strand_id
1 'polypeptide(L)'
;MKQFIRDNPTIAFGLGLPLLLVAVFLAISGIPVLLVAPAQYEVLYATHYNFHNNPHNAIRIAVVGDRVQVSYVGNTQPYQTPRLWRFNPKTGAVKEIALPLPPGLAPNSGRPVEAEKTPSVTPIDVPDLAGLRVDSSSLAPDGYRFSSGADGYGGKVFDGLFLGSSRYRVHAELVKDGRSIRLPETEGAYYGNAVRFVGWVLP
;
A
#
# COMPACT_ATOMS: atom_id res chain seq x y z
N MET A 1 -8.69 -18.52 -46.45
CA MET A 1 -7.65 -17.80 -45.67
C MET A 1 -6.22 -18.18 -46.05
N LYS A 2 -5.85 -19.47 -46.16
CA LYS A 2 -4.47 -19.88 -46.52
C LYS A 2 -3.97 -19.31 -47.87
N GLN A 3 -4.82 -19.22 -48.90
CA GLN A 3 -4.44 -18.69 -50.21
C GLN A 3 -4.16 -17.18 -50.16
N PHE A 4 -5.04 -16.40 -49.53
CA PHE A 4 -4.90 -14.94 -49.42
C PHE A 4 -3.60 -14.48 -48.72
N ILE A 5 -3.17 -15.19 -47.67
CA ILE A 5 -1.91 -14.93 -46.94
C ILE A 5 -0.68 -15.30 -47.80
N ARG A 6 -0.80 -16.38 -48.59
CA ARG A 6 0.27 -16.88 -49.46
C ARG A 6 0.45 -16.00 -50.71
N ASP A 7 -0.64 -15.42 -51.21
CA ASP A 7 -0.67 -14.56 -52.39
C ASP A 7 -0.28 -13.11 -52.08
N ASN A 8 -0.29 -12.71 -50.80
CA ASN A 8 0.06 -11.36 -50.35
C ASN A 8 1.02 -11.42 -49.15
N PRO A 9 2.28 -11.86 -49.35
CA PRO A 9 3.25 -12.02 -48.28
C PRO A 9 3.51 -10.71 -47.53
N THR A 10 3.43 -9.57 -48.21
CA THR A 10 3.58 -8.24 -47.61
C THR A 10 2.51 -7.97 -46.54
N ILE A 11 1.27 -8.41 -46.74
CA ILE A 11 0.19 -8.28 -45.75
C ILE A 11 0.41 -9.25 -44.60
N ALA A 12 0.85 -10.48 -44.89
CA ALA A 12 1.17 -11.48 -43.89
C ALA A 12 2.30 -11.03 -42.95
N PHE A 13 3.38 -10.47 -43.49
CA PHE A 13 4.48 -9.94 -42.69
C PHE A 13 4.12 -8.60 -42.02
N GLY A 14 3.44 -7.71 -42.75
CA GLY A 14 3.05 -6.39 -42.26
C GLY A 14 2.07 -6.45 -41.09
N LEU A 15 1.16 -7.42 -41.07
CA LEU A 15 0.20 -7.62 -39.98
C LEU A 15 0.64 -8.67 -38.96
N GLY A 16 1.33 -9.72 -39.42
CA GLY A 16 1.73 -10.86 -38.61
C GLY A 16 2.87 -10.53 -37.65
N LEU A 17 3.87 -9.74 -38.07
CA LEU A 17 5.00 -9.39 -37.22
C LEU A 17 4.57 -8.53 -36.00
N PRO A 18 3.74 -7.48 -36.14
CA PRO A 18 3.23 -6.73 -35.00
C PRO A 18 2.40 -7.59 -34.04
N LEU A 19 1.51 -8.44 -34.56
CA LEU A 19 0.69 -9.32 -33.73
C LEU A 19 1.54 -10.35 -32.97
N LEU A 20 2.57 -10.89 -33.61
CA LEU A 20 3.50 -11.81 -32.97
C LEU A 20 4.28 -11.11 -31.85
N LEU A 21 4.74 -9.87 -32.08
CA LEU A 21 5.38 -9.07 -31.04
C LEU A 21 4.44 -8.86 -29.85
N VAL A 22 3.18 -8.48 -30.09
CA VAL A 22 2.17 -8.34 -29.02
C VAL A 22 2.00 -9.64 -28.23
N ALA A 23 1.91 -10.79 -28.91
CA ALA A 23 1.75 -12.09 -28.25
C ALA A 23 2.97 -12.46 -27.39
N VAL A 24 4.19 -12.30 -27.92
CA VAL A 24 5.44 -12.56 -27.17
C VAL A 24 5.52 -11.65 -25.95
N PHE A 25 5.16 -10.39 -26.11
CA PHE A 25 5.18 -9.42 -25.03
C PHE A 25 4.14 -9.71 -23.94
N LEU A 26 2.93 -10.13 -24.30
CA LEU A 26 1.92 -10.61 -23.35
C LEU A 26 2.37 -11.88 -22.62
N ALA A 27 3.06 -12.78 -23.33
CA ALA A 27 3.62 -13.97 -22.70
C ALA A 27 4.65 -13.57 -21.63
N ILE A 28 5.60 -12.68 -21.97
CA ILE A 28 6.65 -12.23 -21.06
C ILE A 28 6.09 -11.46 -19.86
N SER A 29 5.07 -10.61 -20.05
CA SER A 29 4.47 -9.83 -18.96
C SER A 29 3.69 -10.68 -17.95
N GLY A 30 3.18 -11.84 -18.38
CA GLY A 30 2.49 -12.81 -17.51
C GLY A 30 3.41 -13.71 -16.68
N ILE A 31 4.70 -13.83 -17.05
CA ILE A 31 5.67 -14.73 -16.40
C ILE A 31 5.76 -14.53 -14.87
N PRO A 32 5.87 -13.29 -14.34
CA PRO A 32 6.00 -13.09 -12.90
C PRO A 32 4.80 -13.60 -12.09
N VAL A 33 3.59 -13.53 -12.65
CA VAL A 33 2.37 -14.00 -11.96
C VAL A 33 2.37 -15.52 -11.80
N LEU A 34 2.97 -16.25 -12.74
CA LEU A 34 3.05 -17.71 -12.75
C LEU A 34 4.24 -18.24 -11.95
N LEU A 35 5.39 -17.55 -11.98
CA LEU A 35 6.63 -18.02 -11.35
C LEU A 35 6.80 -17.54 -9.90
N VAL A 36 6.23 -16.39 -9.54
CA VAL A 36 6.34 -15.83 -8.19
C VAL A 36 5.16 -16.30 -7.35
N ALA A 37 5.45 -17.07 -6.29
CA ALA A 37 4.45 -17.55 -5.34
C ALA A 37 3.60 -16.38 -4.78
N PRO A 38 2.28 -16.55 -4.62
CA PRO A 38 1.40 -15.49 -4.13
C PRO A 38 1.75 -15.07 -2.69
N ALA A 39 1.52 -13.81 -2.36
CA ALA A 39 1.73 -13.27 -1.02
C ALA A 39 0.86 -14.01 0.01
N GLN A 40 1.48 -14.41 1.11
CA GLN A 40 0.87 -15.21 2.17
C GLN A 40 0.57 -14.42 3.43
N TYR A 41 1.33 -13.35 3.67
CA TYR A 41 1.26 -12.57 4.91
C TYR A 41 0.43 -11.31 4.73
N GLU A 42 -0.42 -11.05 5.70
CA GLU A 42 -1.23 -9.83 5.72
C GLU A 42 -0.36 -8.65 6.12
N VAL A 43 -0.71 -7.47 5.63
CA VAL A 43 0.03 -6.23 5.92
C VAL A 43 -0.84 -5.26 6.69
N LEU A 44 -0.23 -4.65 7.70
CA LEU A 44 -0.76 -3.50 8.39
C LEU A 44 -0.14 -2.23 7.82
N TYR A 45 -1.00 -1.28 7.46
CA TYR A 45 -0.59 0.02 6.97
C TYR A 45 -1.53 1.11 7.50
N ALA A 46 -0.99 2.31 7.70
CA ALA A 46 -1.75 3.47 8.14
C ALA A 46 -1.93 4.46 6.98
N THR A 47 -3.11 5.08 6.89
CA THR A 47 -3.36 6.24 6.02
C THR A 47 -3.64 7.48 6.85
N HIS A 48 -3.66 8.65 6.19
CA HIS A 48 -3.80 9.96 6.86
C HIS A 48 -2.67 10.22 7.88
N TYR A 49 -1.52 9.58 7.64
CA TYR A 49 -0.29 9.83 8.37
C TYR A 49 0.48 10.93 7.60
N ASN A 50 0.05 12.19 7.73
CA ASN A 50 0.55 13.26 6.85
C ASN A 50 2.07 13.50 6.95
N PHE A 51 2.61 13.94 5.81
CA PHE A 51 4.02 14.15 5.48
C PHE A 51 4.53 15.51 5.98
N HIS A 52 5.85 15.58 6.21
CA HIS A 52 6.64 16.66 6.84
C HIS A 52 6.66 16.57 8.35
N ASN A 53 7.65 15.85 8.91
CA ASN A 53 8.32 16.20 10.17
C ASN A 53 7.44 16.87 11.22
N ASN A 54 6.23 16.35 11.45
CA ASN A 54 5.32 16.95 12.40
C ASN A 54 5.35 16.03 13.62
N PRO A 55 6.27 16.26 14.58
CA PRO A 55 6.28 15.54 15.87
C PRO A 55 4.97 15.72 16.64
N HIS A 56 4.08 16.58 16.14
CA HIS A 56 2.75 16.96 16.55
C HIS A 56 1.62 16.02 16.08
N ASN A 57 1.91 14.91 15.38
CA ASN A 57 0.90 13.87 15.20
C ASN A 57 0.57 13.26 16.57
N ALA A 58 -0.62 13.56 17.05
CA ALA A 58 -1.03 13.17 18.39
C ALA A 58 -1.22 11.65 18.50
N ILE A 59 -1.47 10.92 17.41
CA ILE A 59 -1.54 9.45 17.45
C ILE A 59 -0.25 8.84 16.89
N ARG A 60 0.44 8.07 17.73
CA ARG A 60 1.62 7.28 17.36
C ARG A 60 1.23 5.81 17.24
N ILE A 61 1.65 5.21 16.13
CA ILE A 61 1.53 3.78 15.87
C ILE A 61 2.96 3.26 15.69
N ALA A 62 3.34 2.30 16.51
CA ALA A 62 4.66 1.68 16.49
C ALA A 62 4.55 0.19 16.77
N VAL A 63 5.48 -0.59 16.21
CA VAL A 63 5.65 -1.99 16.61
C VAL A 63 6.73 -2.03 17.69
N VAL A 64 6.39 -2.54 18.86
CA VAL A 64 7.30 -2.68 20.00
C VAL A 64 7.36 -4.16 20.37
N GLY A 65 8.52 -4.77 20.17
CA GLY A 65 8.63 -6.22 20.19
C GLY A 65 7.86 -6.83 19.02
N ASP A 66 6.89 -7.69 19.33
CA ASP A 66 6.00 -8.35 18.36
C ASP A 66 4.58 -7.77 18.36
N ARG A 67 4.34 -6.62 19.01
CA ARG A 67 3.00 -6.03 19.16
C ARG A 67 2.91 -4.62 18.62
N VAL A 68 1.77 -4.29 18.03
CA VAL A 68 1.45 -2.91 17.64
C VAL A 68 0.96 -2.16 18.87
N GLN A 69 1.63 -1.07 19.19
CA GLN A 69 1.21 -0.12 20.21
C GLN A 69 0.67 1.14 19.54
N VAL A 70 -0.48 1.59 20.03
CA VAL A 70 -1.10 2.85 19.65
C VAL A 70 -1.12 3.74 20.87
N SER A 71 -0.63 4.96 20.75
CA SER A 71 -0.60 5.92 21.85
C SER A 71 -1.01 7.31 21.38
N TYR A 72 -1.70 8.02 22.26
CA TYR A 72 -1.97 9.44 22.14
C TYR A 72 -0.86 10.22 22.83
N VAL A 73 -0.29 11.21 22.15
CA VAL A 73 0.68 12.18 22.65
C VAL A 73 -0.01 13.52 22.61
N GLY A 74 -0.30 14.08 23.80
CA GLY A 74 -0.97 15.38 23.93
C GLY A 74 -0.33 16.46 23.06
N ASN A 75 -1.15 17.19 22.32
CA ASN A 75 -0.69 18.25 21.41
C ASN A 75 -1.68 19.42 21.31
N THR A 76 -1.17 20.63 21.06
CA THR A 76 -1.93 21.89 20.91
C THR A 76 -2.69 21.97 19.58
N GLN A 77 -2.27 21.19 18.58
CA GLN A 77 -2.84 21.25 17.24
C GLN A 77 -4.00 20.26 17.09
N PRO A 78 -5.00 20.61 16.26
CA PRO A 78 -6.04 19.69 15.88
C PRO A 78 -5.45 18.35 15.41
N TYR A 79 -5.80 17.26 16.07
CA TYR A 79 -5.25 15.96 15.78
C TYR A 79 -5.72 15.48 14.40
N GLN A 80 -4.80 14.93 13.63
CA GLN A 80 -5.16 14.08 12.51
C GLN A 80 -5.53 12.70 13.06
N THR A 81 -6.58 12.10 12.53
CA THR A 81 -7.02 10.75 12.88
C THR A 81 -6.42 9.78 11.85
N PRO A 82 -5.20 9.25 12.08
CA PRO A 82 -4.70 8.18 11.24
C PRO A 82 -5.67 7.01 11.27
N ARG A 83 -5.78 6.32 10.14
CA ARG A 83 -6.62 5.14 10.00
C ARG A 83 -5.72 3.95 9.79
N LEU A 84 -5.94 2.90 10.56
CA LEU A 84 -5.15 1.68 10.46
C LEU A 84 -5.92 0.67 9.62
N TRP A 85 -5.22 0.03 8.70
CA TRP A 85 -5.79 -0.91 7.74
C TRP A 85 -5.05 -2.23 7.78
N ARG A 86 -5.80 -3.30 7.54
CA ARG A 86 -5.31 -4.66 7.42
C ARG A 86 -5.68 -5.20 6.04
N PHE A 87 -4.69 -5.45 5.21
CA PHE A 87 -4.88 -6.05 3.89
C PHE A 87 -4.54 -7.53 3.91
N ASN A 88 -5.49 -8.36 3.46
CA ASN A 88 -5.29 -9.79 3.27
C ASN A 88 -5.02 -10.08 1.78
N PRO A 89 -3.79 -10.50 1.41
CA PRO A 89 -3.44 -10.75 0.01
C PRO A 89 -4.09 -12.00 -0.59
N LYS A 90 -4.57 -12.94 0.23
CA LYS A 90 -5.23 -14.17 -0.23
C LYS A 90 -6.63 -13.89 -0.75
N THR A 91 -7.35 -12.99 -0.07
CA THR A 91 -8.72 -12.61 -0.43
C THR A 91 -8.80 -11.29 -1.20
N GLY A 92 -7.74 -10.48 -1.15
CA GLY A 92 -7.75 -9.10 -1.63
C GLY A 92 -8.57 -8.14 -0.74
N ALA A 93 -9.06 -8.60 0.41
CA ALA A 93 -9.89 -7.81 1.30
C ALA A 93 -9.05 -6.83 2.12
N VAL A 94 -9.60 -5.63 2.31
CA VAL A 94 -9.08 -4.64 3.25
C VAL A 94 -10.09 -4.46 4.36
N LYS A 95 -9.62 -4.52 5.61
CA LYS A 95 -10.41 -4.21 6.80
C LYS A 95 -9.80 -3.00 7.51
N GLU A 96 -10.65 -2.04 7.87
CA GLU A 96 -10.24 -0.97 8.78
C GLU A 96 -10.18 -1.49 10.22
N ILE A 97 -9.11 -1.14 10.93
CA ILE A 97 -8.96 -1.34 12.36
C ILE A 97 -9.30 -0.02 13.02
N ALA A 98 -10.45 0.02 13.72
CA ALA A 98 -10.91 1.21 14.42
C ALA A 98 -9.93 1.56 15.54
N LEU A 99 -9.50 2.82 15.57
CA LEU A 99 -8.68 3.38 16.65
C LEU A 99 -9.59 4.22 17.55
N PRO A 100 -10.11 3.67 18.67
CA PRO A 100 -10.96 4.42 19.57
C PRO A 100 -10.16 5.56 20.20
N LEU A 101 -10.68 6.78 20.13
CA LEU A 101 -10.05 7.92 20.80
C LEU A 101 -10.36 7.86 22.30
N PRO A 102 -9.37 8.14 23.18
CA PRO A 102 -9.64 8.29 24.60
C PRO A 102 -10.78 9.28 24.89
N PRO A 103 -11.67 8.97 25.84
CA PRO A 103 -12.75 9.87 26.24
C PRO A 103 -12.17 11.20 26.79
N GLY A 104 -12.76 12.32 26.39
CA GLY A 104 -12.30 13.67 26.79
C GLY A 104 -11.45 14.40 25.75
N LEU A 105 -11.03 13.72 24.67
CA LEU A 105 -10.45 14.36 23.51
C LEU A 105 -11.58 14.89 22.60
N ALA A 106 -11.77 16.22 22.58
CA ALA A 106 -12.82 16.84 21.78
C ALA A 106 -12.58 16.60 20.27
N PRO A 107 -13.62 16.28 19.46
CA PRO A 107 -13.50 16.20 18.01
C PRO A 107 -12.74 17.41 17.47
N ASN A 108 -11.84 17.18 16.50
CA ASN A 108 -11.08 18.22 15.81
C ASN A 108 -12.04 19.32 15.34
N SER A 109 -12.15 20.39 16.12
CA SER A 109 -13.10 21.49 15.93
C SER A 109 -12.51 22.58 15.04
N GLY A 110 -11.33 22.35 14.46
CA GLY A 110 -10.58 23.35 13.69
C GLY A 110 -10.04 24.50 14.54
N ARG A 111 -10.18 24.45 15.87
CA ARG A 111 -9.73 25.48 16.80
C ARG A 111 -8.55 24.96 17.64
N PRO A 112 -7.49 25.76 17.84
CA PRO A 112 -6.41 25.38 18.74
C PRO A 112 -6.96 25.20 20.16
N VAL A 113 -6.67 24.06 20.77
CA VAL A 113 -6.97 23.81 22.19
C VAL A 113 -5.68 24.03 22.97
N GLU A 114 -5.78 24.69 24.12
CA GLU A 114 -4.64 24.93 25.02
C GLU A 114 -4.08 23.57 25.49
N ALA A 115 -2.83 23.25 25.14
CA ALA A 115 -2.27 21.95 25.50
C ALA A 115 -1.88 21.90 26.98
N GLU A 116 -1.99 20.69 27.55
CA GLU A 116 -1.28 20.35 28.78
C GLU A 116 0.21 20.65 28.62
N LYS A 117 0.79 21.33 29.62
CA LYS A 117 2.17 21.83 29.66
C LYS A 117 3.25 20.74 29.57
N THR A 118 2.85 19.47 29.66
CA THR A 118 3.71 18.30 29.52
C THR A 118 3.00 17.29 28.62
N PRO A 119 3.61 16.81 27.52
CA PRO A 119 2.98 15.81 26.66
C PRO A 119 2.84 14.50 27.43
N SER A 120 1.62 14.18 27.85
CA SER A 120 1.26 12.88 28.41
C SER A 120 1.14 11.87 27.26
N VAL A 121 1.74 10.68 27.44
CA VAL A 121 1.59 9.56 26.51
C VAL A 121 0.53 8.64 27.08
N THR A 122 -0.64 8.64 26.47
CA THR A 122 -1.78 7.81 26.87
C THR A 122 -1.90 6.61 25.93
N PRO A 123 -1.72 5.37 26.41
CA PRO A 123 -1.96 4.18 25.61
C PRO A 123 -3.42 4.12 25.12
N ILE A 124 -3.62 3.74 23.86
CA ILE A 124 -4.93 3.48 23.29
C ILE A 124 -5.09 1.96 23.17
N ASP A 125 -6.10 1.42 23.84
CA ASP A 125 -6.44 0.00 23.68
C ASP A 125 -7.20 -0.20 22.37
N VAL A 126 -6.72 -1.14 21.56
CA VAL A 126 -7.28 -1.45 20.24
C VAL A 126 -7.58 -2.95 20.22
N PRO A 127 -8.83 -3.36 20.50
CA PRO A 127 -9.20 -4.77 20.63
C PRO A 127 -8.84 -5.61 19.39
N ASP A 128 -8.98 -5.03 18.20
CA ASP A 128 -8.69 -5.70 16.92
C ASP A 128 -7.18 -5.98 16.70
N LEU A 129 -6.30 -5.37 17.49
CA LEU A 129 -4.85 -5.66 17.51
C LEU A 129 -4.46 -6.64 18.61
N ALA A 130 -5.37 -6.98 19.53
CA ALA A 130 -5.09 -7.88 20.63
C ALA A 130 -4.77 -9.28 20.10
N GLY A 131 -3.60 -9.80 20.49
CA GLY A 131 -3.13 -11.12 20.07
C GLY A 131 -2.51 -11.18 18.67
N LEU A 132 -2.48 -10.09 17.91
CA LEU A 132 -1.74 -10.04 16.65
C LEU A 132 -0.24 -9.92 16.91
N ARG A 133 0.52 -10.82 16.30
CA ARG A 133 1.97 -10.70 16.20
C ARG A 133 2.32 -9.95 14.94
N VAL A 134 3.14 -8.92 15.07
CA VAL A 134 3.47 -8.04 13.95
C VAL A 134 4.98 -7.87 13.86
N ASP A 135 5.50 -8.12 12.66
CA ASP A 135 6.90 -7.91 12.30
C ASP A 135 7.05 -6.59 11.53
N SER A 136 7.93 -5.71 12.00
CA SER A 136 8.20 -4.41 11.36
C SER A 136 9.32 -4.46 10.32
N SER A 137 9.83 -5.64 10.00
CA SER A 137 10.82 -5.86 8.95
C SER A 137 10.34 -5.34 7.60
N SER A 138 11.26 -4.78 6.80
CA SER A 138 10.94 -4.22 5.47
C SER A 138 10.46 -5.27 4.48
N LEU A 139 10.81 -6.53 4.70
CA LEU A 139 10.38 -7.70 3.93
C LEU A 139 9.52 -8.61 4.79
N ALA A 140 8.46 -9.11 4.18
CA ALA A 140 7.65 -10.18 4.73
C ALA A 140 8.46 -11.49 4.75
N PRO A 141 8.07 -12.49 5.57
CA PRO A 141 8.76 -13.78 5.60
C PRO A 141 8.72 -14.54 4.26
N ASP A 142 7.77 -14.22 3.38
CA ASP A 142 7.70 -14.74 2.01
C ASP A 142 8.44 -13.87 0.97
N GLY A 143 9.16 -12.83 1.41
CA GLY A 143 9.98 -11.96 0.59
C GLY A 143 9.24 -10.81 -0.10
N TYR A 144 7.95 -10.61 0.19
CA TYR A 144 7.23 -9.45 -0.32
C TYR A 144 7.64 -8.16 0.40
N ARG A 145 7.71 -7.06 -0.35
CA ARG A 145 7.96 -5.72 0.19
C ARG A 145 6.72 -4.85 0.03
N PHE A 146 6.40 -4.07 1.05
CA PHE A 146 5.43 -2.98 0.91
C PHE A 146 6.07 -1.79 0.18
N SER A 147 5.41 -1.32 -0.87
CA SER A 147 5.83 -0.16 -1.64
C SER A 147 4.69 0.86 -1.72
N SER A 148 4.98 2.11 -1.36
CA SER A 148 4.05 3.23 -1.49
C SER A 148 4.84 4.45 -1.91
N GLY A 149 4.47 5.09 -3.03
CA GLY A 149 5.19 6.27 -3.51
C GLY A 149 5.44 6.22 -5.01
N ALA A 150 6.20 7.20 -5.49
CA ALA A 150 6.70 7.26 -6.86
C ALA A 150 8.05 6.52 -7.02
N ASP A 151 8.56 5.91 -5.94
CA ASP A 151 9.91 5.36 -5.91
C ASP A 151 10.03 4.06 -6.72
N GLY A 152 10.76 4.19 -7.82
CA GLY A 152 11.79 3.24 -8.21
C GLY A 152 11.45 2.31 -9.37
N TYR A 153 11.63 2.81 -10.60
CA TYR A 153 12.28 2.13 -11.75
C TYR A 153 12.17 0.58 -11.87
N GLY A 154 11.02 0.01 -11.52
CA GLY A 154 10.80 -1.44 -11.49
C GLY A 154 9.93 -1.89 -12.65
N GLY A 155 10.55 -2.26 -13.77
CA GLY A 155 10.02 -3.26 -14.73
C GLY A 155 8.72 -2.96 -15.50
N LYS A 156 8.00 -1.86 -15.25
CA LYS A 156 6.71 -1.59 -15.92
C LYS A 156 6.87 -0.87 -17.26
N VAL A 157 7.63 -1.48 -18.19
CA VAL A 157 7.82 -0.97 -19.56
C VAL A 157 6.48 -0.87 -20.31
N PHE A 158 5.48 -1.69 -19.95
CA PHE A 158 4.17 -1.72 -20.61
C PHE A 158 3.16 -0.68 -20.11
N ASP A 159 3.15 -0.36 -18.81
CA ASP A 159 2.27 0.69 -18.28
C ASP A 159 2.59 2.04 -18.95
N GLY A 160 3.87 2.27 -19.28
CA GLY A 160 4.31 3.46 -20.00
C GLY A 160 4.02 3.48 -21.50
N LEU A 161 3.93 2.31 -22.16
CA LEU A 161 3.85 2.21 -23.63
C LEU A 161 2.44 1.98 -24.19
N PHE A 162 1.54 1.30 -23.47
CA PHE A 162 0.24 0.89 -24.04
C PHE A 162 -0.99 1.33 -23.25
N LEU A 163 -0.85 1.69 -21.98
CA LEU A 163 -1.98 1.98 -21.09
C LEU A 163 -2.16 3.45 -20.75
N GLY A 164 -1.44 4.34 -21.45
CA GLY A 164 -1.50 5.77 -21.19
C GLY A 164 -0.82 6.10 -19.87
N SER A 165 0.24 6.88 -19.96
CA SER A 165 1.02 7.36 -18.84
C SER A 165 0.13 8.10 -17.82
N SER A 166 -0.38 7.41 -16.80
CA SER A 166 -0.87 8.07 -15.59
C SER A 166 0.33 8.30 -14.67
N ARG A 167 1.21 9.19 -15.15
CA ARG A 167 2.19 9.86 -14.29
C ARG A 167 1.41 10.38 -13.08
N TYR A 168 1.91 10.10 -11.87
CA TYR A 168 1.36 10.51 -10.57
C TYR A 168 0.32 9.61 -9.88
N ARG A 169 0.10 8.38 -10.35
CA ARG A 169 -0.65 7.40 -9.54
C ARG A 169 0.28 6.66 -8.57
N VAL A 170 0.66 7.38 -7.52
CA VAL A 170 1.24 6.77 -6.34
C VAL A 170 0.16 5.82 -5.78
N HIS A 171 0.48 4.55 -5.55
CA HIS A 171 -0.44 3.55 -5.01
C HIS A 171 0.36 2.67 -4.04
N ALA A 172 -0.33 2.07 -3.06
CA ALA A 172 0.27 1.05 -2.23
C ALA A 172 0.21 -0.31 -2.95
N GLU A 173 1.33 -1.02 -3.01
CA GLU A 173 1.45 -2.34 -3.61
C GLU A 173 2.39 -3.24 -2.81
N LEU A 174 2.16 -4.56 -2.89
CA LEU A 174 3.12 -5.56 -2.47
C LEU A 174 3.93 -5.99 -3.68
N VAL A 175 5.26 -5.95 -3.57
CA VAL A 175 6.17 -6.23 -4.69
C VAL A 175 7.12 -7.36 -4.33
N LYS A 176 7.30 -8.29 -5.26
CA LYS A 176 8.32 -9.35 -5.20
C LYS A 176 8.68 -9.80 -6.62
N ASP A 177 9.96 -9.77 -6.98
CA ASP A 177 10.49 -10.35 -8.24
C ASP A 177 9.66 -10.01 -9.51
N GLY A 178 9.25 -8.75 -9.65
CA GLY A 178 8.45 -8.27 -10.78
C GLY A 178 6.94 -8.53 -10.67
N ARG A 179 6.47 -9.34 -9.72
CA ARG A 179 5.05 -9.44 -9.35
C ARG A 179 4.67 -8.24 -8.47
N SER A 180 3.59 -7.56 -8.84
CA SER A 180 2.97 -6.50 -8.03
C SER A 180 1.52 -6.88 -7.70
N ILE A 181 1.14 -6.68 -6.43
CA ILE A 181 -0.22 -6.83 -5.93
C ILE A 181 -0.66 -5.47 -5.42
N ARG A 182 -1.57 -4.82 -6.15
CA ARG A 182 -2.10 -3.51 -5.76
C ARG A 182 -3.05 -3.66 -4.57
N LEU A 183 -2.88 -2.81 -3.57
CA LEU A 183 -3.85 -2.70 -2.47
C LEU A 183 -5.09 -1.91 -2.96
N PRO A 184 -6.30 -2.33 -2.56
CA PRO A 184 -7.53 -1.59 -2.86
C PRO A 184 -7.47 -0.14 -2.37
N GLU A 185 -8.14 0.76 -3.09
CA GLU A 185 -8.25 2.15 -2.69
C GLU A 185 -9.12 2.28 -1.44
N THR A 186 -8.55 2.86 -0.39
CA THR A 186 -9.25 3.16 0.86
C THR A 186 -9.65 4.64 0.88
N GLU A 187 -10.93 4.91 1.18
CA GLU A 187 -11.60 6.24 1.21
C GLU A 187 -10.74 7.47 0.88
N GLY A 188 -10.79 7.91 -0.38
CA GLY A 188 -10.47 9.28 -0.81
C GLY A 188 -9.01 9.73 -0.67
N ALA A 189 -8.13 8.92 -0.08
CA ALA A 189 -6.72 9.21 0.01
C ALA A 189 -6.10 9.01 -1.38
N TYR A 190 -6.01 10.08 -2.17
CA TYR A 190 -5.07 10.14 -3.30
C TYR A 190 -3.69 9.88 -2.72
N TYR A 191 -3.28 8.61 -2.80
CA TYR A 191 -2.02 8.08 -2.32
C TYR A 191 -0.94 8.97 -2.89
N GLY A 192 -0.38 9.81 -2.04
CA GLY A 192 0.70 10.74 -2.32
C GLY A 192 1.29 10.96 -0.95
N ASN A 193 2.22 10.09 -0.57
CA ASN A 193 2.99 10.19 0.67
C ASN A 193 2.20 10.07 2.01
N ALA A 194 0.89 9.83 1.99
CA ALA A 194 0.06 9.71 3.20
C ALA A 194 -0.09 8.29 3.76
N VAL A 195 0.61 7.30 3.16
CA VAL A 195 0.51 5.89 3.55
C VAL A 195 1.83 5.43 4.16
N ARG A 196 1.72 4.79 5.32
CA ARG A 196 2.85 4.32 6.10
C ARG A 196 2.74 2.82 6.36
N PHE A 197 3.80 2.08 6.06
CA PHE A 197 3.96 0.70 6.48
C PHE A 197 4.04 0.61 8.02
N VAL A 198 3.30 -0.33 8.60
CA VAL A 198 3.34 -0.63 10.04
C VAL A 198 4.05 -1.96 10.29
N GLY A 199 3.66 -3.01 9.57
CA GLY A 199 4.25 -4.33 9.74
C GLY A 199 3.49 -5.45 9.04
N TRP A 200 4.05 -6.64 9.07
CA TRP A 200 3.47 -7.89 8.58
C TRP A 200 2.81 -8.64 9.73
N VAL A 201 1.59 -9.14 9.53
CA VAL A 201 0.92 -9.97 10.52
C VAL A 201 1.47 -11.39 10.43
N LEU A 202 2.07 -11.86 11.51
CA LEU A 202 2.57 -13.22 11.65
C LEU A 202 1.46 -14.13 12.20
N PRO A 203 1.49 -15.44 11.86
CA PRO A 203 0.61 -16.44 12.45
C PRO A 203 0.89 -16.70 13.94
#